data_AF-A0AAQ0D2H0-F1
#
_entry.id   AF-A0AAQ0D2H0-F1
#
_cell.length_a   1.000
_cell.length_b   1.000
_cell.length_c   1.000
_cell.angle_alpha   90.00
_cell.angle_beta   90.00
_cell.angle_gamma   90.00
#
_symmetry.space_group_name_H-M   'P 1'
#
loop_
_entity.id
_entity.type
_entity.pdbx_description
1 polymer ?
#
loop_
_entity_poly.entity_id
_entity_poly.type
_entity_poly.pdbx_seq_one_letter_code
_entity_poly.pdbx_strand_id
1 'polypeptide(L)'
;MSFLPIYRTLNADAAVKAILGTDLRVYEDLAPLDTPTPYAVWQTVGGNAENNLDCPAHVDHVMYQIIVYDTQQKRAYEAREAIRKALEPQSYVLNPSIKGLF
;
A
#
# COMPACT_ATOMS: atom_id res chain seq x y z
N MET A 1 -3.66 -18.75 4.00
CA MET A 1 -3.75 -17.36 3.49
C MET A 1 -2.52 -16.60 3.96
N SER A 2 -1.55 -16.40 3.07
CA SER A 2 -0.39 -15.54 3.34
C SER A 2 -0.84 -14.09 3.16
N PHE A 3 -1.29 -13.47 4.24
CA PHE A 3 -1.66 -12.05 4.21
C PHE A 3 -0.38 -11.23 4.16
N LEU A 4 -0.25 -10.32 3.19
CA LEU A 4 0.88 -9.40 3.14
C LEU A 4 0.73 -8.42 4.31
N PRO A 5 1.66 -8.38 5.29
CA PRO A 5 1.49 -7.54 6.46
C PRO A 5 1.85 -6.08 6.11
N ILE A 6 0.99 -5.40 5.33
CA ILE A 6 1.17 -4.04 4.79
C ILE A 6 1.74 -3.11 5.86
N TYR A 7 1.08 -3.02 7.01
CA TYR A 7 1.53 -2.16 8.11
C TYR A 7 2.94 -2.50 8.59
N ARG A 8 3.27 -3.80 8.76
CA ARG A 8 4.61 -4.21 9.23
C ARG A 8 5.68 -3.89 8.19
N THR A 9 5.41 -4.15 6.92
CA THR A 9 6.34 -3.86 5.82
C THR A 9 6.62 -2.36 5.74
N LEU A 10 5.59 -1.54 5.79
CA LEU A 10 5.72 -0.08 5.79
C LEU A 10 6.38 0.48 7.06
N ASN A 11 6.15 -0.16 8.21
CA ASN A 11 6.76 0.25 9.48
C ASN A 11 8.24 -0.15 9.57
N ALA A 12 8.70 -1.13 8.81
CA ALA A 12 10.11 -1.48 8.70
C ALA A 12 10.90 -0.50 7.80
N ASP A 13 10.22 0.21 6.90
CA ASP A 13 10.84 1.10 5.93
C ASP A 13 11.11 2.50 6.52
N ALA A 14 12.39 2.89 6.52
CA ALA A 14 12.82 4.19 7.06
C ALA A 14 12.38 5.38 6.19
N ALA A 15 12.28 5.21 4.87
CA ALA A 15 11.83 6.26 3.96
C ALA A 15 10.34 6.53 4.10
N VAL A 16 9.53 5.49 4.33
CA VAL A 16 8.10 5.64 4.63
C VAL A 16 7.91 6.38 5.96
N LYS A 17 8.66 5.99 7.00
CA LYS A 17 8.63 6.68 8.30
C LYS A 17 9.09 8.14 8.25
N ALA A 18 10.06 8.46 7.39
CA ALA A 18 10.51 9.83 7.21
C ALA A 18 9.38 10.77 6.73
N ILE A 19 8.41 10.24 6.00
CA ILE A 19 7.30 11.02 5.43
C ILE A 19 6.04 10.92 6.30
N LEU A 20 5.62 9.69 6.66
CA LEU A 20 4.38 9.42 7.40
C LEU A 20 4.55 9.47 8.92
N GLY A 21 5.76 9.70 9.43
CA GLY A 21 6.07 9.80 10.85
C GLY A 21 6.71 8.53 11.42
N THR A 22 7.46 8.70 12.51
CA THR A 22 8.07 7.61 13.29
C THR A 22 7.03 6.71 13.91
N ASP A 23 5.96 7.30 14.45
CA ASP A 23 4.70 6.62 14.72
C ASP A 23 3.94 6.56 13.41
N LEU A 24 3.98 5.39 12.77
CA LEU A 24 3.51 5.22 11.41
C LEU A 24 2.00 5.53 11.31
N ARG A 25 1.67 6.64 10.63
CA ARG A 25 0.28 7.05 10.35
C ARG A 25 -0.27 6.33 9.12
N VAL A 26 -0.37 5.01 9.22
CA VAL A 26 -0.96 4.13 8.20
C VAL A 26 -2.08 3.33 8.85
N TYR A 27 -3.29 3.47 8.32
CA TYR A 27 -4.50 2.87 8.89
C TYR A 27 -5.15 1.89 7.92
N GLU A 28 -5.74 0.84 8.45
CA GLU A 28 -6.57 -0.10 7.69
C GLU A 28 -7.99 0.47 7.59
N ASP A 29 -8.50 0.61 6.37
CA ASP A 29 -9.85 1.06 6.00
C ASP A 29 -10.20 2.53 6.37
N LEU A 30 -10.05 2.93 7.63
CA LEU A 30 -10.40 4.26 8.12
C LEU A 30 -9.35 4.81 9.08
N ALA A 31 -8.95 6.07 8.86
CA ALA A 31 -8.11 6.80 9.81
C ALA A 31 -8.96 7.39 10.96
N PRO A 32 -8.42 7.45 12.19
CA PRO A 32 -9.07 8.14 13.31
C PRO A 32 -9.44 9.60 13.00
N LEU A 33 -10.47 10.10 13.67
CA LEU A 33 -10.83 11.52 13.59
C LEU A 33 -9.63 12.39 14.00
N ASP A 34 -9.45 13.52 13.30
CA ASP A 34 -8.35 14.47 13.53
C ASP A 34 -6.94 13.91 13.33
N THR A 35 -6.78 12.87 12.51
CA THR A 35 -5.46 12.35 12.14
C THR A 35 -4.62 13.44 11.44
N PRO A 36 -3.42 13.77 11.94
CA PRO A 36 -2.59 14.80 11.36
C PRO A 36 -1.98 14.34 10.03
N THR A 37 -2.05 15.20 9.00
CA THR A 37 -1.39 14.95 7.70
C THR A 37 0.14 15.05 7.80
N PRO A 38 0.90 14.29 7.00
CA PRO A 38 0.44 13.29 6.04
C PRO A 38 0.13 11.94 6.71
N TYR A 39 -0.89 11.24 6.22
CA TYR A 39 -1.24 9.87 6.62
C TYR A 39 -1.69 9.05 5.40
N ALA A 40 -1.67 7.72 5.54
CA ALA A 40 -2.18 6.83 4.50
C ALA A 40 -3.24 5.87 5.04
N VAL A 41 -4.13 5.47 4.16
CA VAL A 41 -5.16 4.46 4.42
C VAL A 41 -5.00 3.36 3.39
N TRP A 42 -5.10 2.11 3.80
CA TRP A 42 -5.07 0.96 2.89
C TRP A 42 -6.28 0.05 3.13
N GLN A 43 -6.74 -0.60 2.06
CA GLN A 43 -7.82 -1.57 2.12
C GLN A 43 -7.59 -2.67 1.09
N THR A 44 -8.07 -3.88 1.38
CA THR A 44 -8.08 -4.97 0.40
C THR A 44 -9.28 -4.80 -0.52
N VAL A 45 -9.02 -4.64 -1.82
CA VAL A 45 -10.08 -4.42 -2.83
C VAL A 45 -10.59 -5.74 -3.39
N GLY A 46 -9.76 -6.77 -3.39
CA GLY A 46 -10.15 -8.09 -3.86
C GLY A 46 -8.99 -9.07 -3.84
N GLY A 47 -9.30 -10.34 -4.06
CA GLY A 47 -8.33 -11.40 -4.18
C GLY A 47 -8.84 -12.43 -5.17
N ASN A 48 -8.10 -12.71 -6.24
CA ASN A 48 -8.43 -13.81 -7.12
C ASN A 48 -7.54 -15.01 -6.75
N ALA A 49 -8.16 -16.07 -6.25
CA ALA A 49 -7.47 -17.34 -6.05
C ALA A 49 -7.29 -18.01 -7.41
N GLU A 50 -6.05 -18.30 -7.79
CA GLU A 50 -5.77 -19.10 -8.98
C GLU A 50 -6.04 -20.58 -8.63
N ASN A 51 -7.27 -21.03 -8.93
CA ASN A 51 -7.71 -22.40 -8.68
C ASN A 51 -7.27 -23.32 -9.83
N ASN A 52 -6.62 -24.43 -9.48
CA ASN A 52 -6.29 -25.49 -10.42
C ASN A 52 -7.29 -26.64 -10.27
N LEU A 53 -7.64 -27.32 -11.36
CA LEU A 53 -8.55 -28.48 -11.32
C LEU A 53 -7.98 -29.68 -10.53
N ASP A 54 -6.65 -29.80 -10.48
CA ASP A 54 -5.95 -30.92 -9.85
C ASP A 54 -5.37 -30.60 -8.45
N CYS A 55 -5.32 -29.33 -8.06
CA CYS A 55 -4.69 -28.90 -6.80
C CYS A 55 -5.43 -27.70 -6.17
N PRO A 56 -5.44 -27.59 -4.83
CA PRO A 56 -5.86 -26.36 -4.15
C PRO A 56 -5.05 -25.14 -4.65
N ALA A 57 -5.69 -23.96 -4.70
CA ALA A 57 -5.05 -22.72 -5.14
C ALA A 57 -3.72 -22.47 -4.43
N HIS A 58 -2.65 -22.34 -5.21
CA HIS A 58 -1.29 -22.12 -4.68
C HIS A 58 -0.93 -20.62 -4.64
N VAL A 59 -1.63 -19.79 -5.41
CA VAL A 59 -1.36 -18.37 -5.57
C VAL A 59 -2.66 -17.58 -5.43
N ASP A 60 -2.69 -16.68 -4.43
CA ASP A 60 -3.76 -15.70 -4.26
C ASP A 60 -3.29 -14.35 -4.79
N HIS A 61 -3.91 -13.86 -5.87
CA HIS A 61 -3.68 -12.51 -6.37
C HIS A 61 -4.45 -11.52 -5.52
N VAL A 62 -3.87 -11.09 -4.40
CA VAL A 62 -4.50 -10.08 -3.53
C VAL A 62 -4.19 -8.67 -4.03
N MET A 63 -5.23 -7.89 -4.26
CA MET A 63 -5.17 -6.49 -4.66
C MET A 63 -5.48 -5.60 -3.46
N TYR A 64 -4.59 -4.65 -3.20
CA TYR A 64 -4.75 -3.65 -2.14
C TYR A 64 -4.75 -2.26 -2.76
N GLN A 65 -5.60 -1.39 -2.23
CA GLN A 65 -5.63 0.03 -2.58
C GLN A 65 -5.04 0.81 -1.42
N ILE A 66 -4.15 1.76 -1.75
CA ILE A 66 -3.52 2.65 -0.78
C ILE A 66 -3.79 4.09 -1.21
N ILE A 67 -4.35 4.88 -0.30
CA ILE A 67 -4.66 6.30 -0.48
C ILE A 67 -3.82 7.10 0.50
N VAL A 68 -3.09 8.10 -0.01
CA VAL A 68 -2.31 9.04 0.81
C VAL A 68 -3.04 10.37 0.88
N TYR A 69 -3.24 10.86 2.10
CA TYR A 69 -3.84 12.15 2.40
C TYR A 69 -2.77 13.13 2.88
N ASP A 70 -2.73 14.29 2.22
CA ASP A 70 -1.78 15.34 2.50
C ASP A 70 -2.37 16.70 2.10
N THR A 71 -1.94 17.78 2.75
CA THR A 71 -2.18 19.16 2.34
C THR A 71 -1.28 19.59 1.18
N GLN A 72 -0.14 18.91 0.96
CA GLN A 72 0.80 19.22 -0.11
C GLN A 72 0.90 18.07 -1.13
N GLN A 73 0.53 18.36 -2.38
CA GLN A 73 0.50 17.36 -3.45
C GLN A 73 1.87 16.70 -3.72
N LYS A 74 2.97 17.47 -3.68
CA LYS A 74 4.33 16.95 -3.91
C LYS A 74 4.71 15.88 -2.87
N ARG A 75 4.48 16.18 -1.59
CA ARG A 75 4.77 15.27 -0.47
C ARG A 75 3.87 14.03 -0.53
N ALA A 76 2.62 14.17 -0.97
CA ALA A 76 1.75 13.02 -1.24
C ALA A 76 2.31 12.08 -2.32
N TYR A 77 2.92 12.62 -3.39
CA TYR A 77 3.57 11.78 -4.41
C TYR A 77 4.83 11.09 -3.88
N GLU A 78 5.66 11.80 -3.11
CA GLU A 78 6.85 11.24 -2.47
C GLU A 78 6.48 10.08 -1.52
N ALA A 79 5.40 10.25 -0.73
CA ALA A 79 4.86 9.19 0.11
C ALA A 79 4.40 7.97 -0.70
N ARG A 80 3.68 8.18 -1.82
CA ARG A 80 3.24 7.08 -2.70
C ARG A 80 4.42 6.31 -3.28
N GLU A 81 5.46 7.00 -3.72
CA GLU A 81 6.68 6.36 -4.24
C GLU A 81 7.45 5.59 -3.16
N ALA A 82 7.52 6.13 -1.94
CA ALA A 82 8.15 5.43 -0.82
C ALA A 82 7.40 4.14 -0.46
N ILE A 83 6.06 4.22 -0.36
CA ILE A 83 5.19 3.06 -0.12
C ILE A 83 5.36 2.03 -1.24
N ARG A 84 5.39 2.46 -2.51
CA ARG A 84 5.60 1.56 -3.66
C ARG A 84 6.91 0.79 -3.52
N LYS A 85 8.03 1.49 -3.28
CA LYS A 85 9.36 0.86 -3.14
C LYS A 85 9.41 -0.12 -1.97
N ALA A 86 8.73 0.17 -0.87
CA ALA A 86 8.67 -0.72 0.29
C ALA A 86 7.89 -2.02 0.00
N LEU A 87 6.87 -1.96 -0.87
CA LEU A 87 5.98 -3.08 -1.18
C LEU A 87 6.38 -3.88 -2.43
N GLU A 88 7.14 -3.27 -3.35
CA GLU A 88 7.64 -3.88 -4.59
C GLU A 88 8.40 -5.22 -4.40
N PRO A 89 9.21 -5.42 -3.32
CA PRO A 89 9.89 -6.70 -3.10
C PRO A 89 8.98 -7.85 -2.66
N GLN A 90 7.72 -7.56 -2.30
CA GLN A 90 6.78 -8.53 -1.72
C GLN A 90 5.47 -8.62 -2.51
N SER A 91 5.22 -7.69 -3.42
CA SER A 91 3.97 -7.60 -4.17
C SER A 91 4.14 -6.85 -5.48
N TYR A 92 3.40 -7.27 -6.50
CA TYR A 92 3.32 -6.54 -7.77
C TYR A 92 2.42 -5.32 -7.61
N VAL A 93 2.98 -4.12 -7.75
CA VAL A 93 2.24 -2.86 -7.58
C VAL A 93 1.74 -2.34 -8.93
N LEU A 94 0.42 -2.36 -9.15
CA LEU A 94 -0.23 -1.74 -10.31
C LEU A 94 -0.33 -0.21 -10.09
N ASN A 95 0.29 0.57 -10.97
CA ASN A 95 0.17 2.02 -10.96
C ASN A 95 -0.88 2.47 -12.01
N PRO A 96 -2.03 3.04 -11.62
CA PRO A 96 -2.97 3.63 -12.58
C PRO A 96 -2.45 4.94 -13.21
N SER A 97 -1.28 5.44 -12.80
CA SER A 97 -0.73 6.73 -13.23
C SER A 97 0.51 6.62 -14.12
N ILE A 98 0.74 5.48 -14.80
CA ILE A 98 1.55 5.52 -16.03
C ILE A 98 0.77 6.37 -17.02
N LYS A 99 1.23 7.62 -17.22
CA LYS A 99 0.93 8.36 -18.43
C LYS A 99 1.35 7.45 -19.58
N GLY A 100 0.36 7.03 -20.37
CA GLY A 100 0.59 6.39 -21.65
C GLY A 100 1.59 7.22 -22.45
N LEU A 101 2.41 6.50 -23.21
CA LEU A 101 3.29 7.03 -24.22
C LEU A 101 2.63 8.19 -24.98
N PHE A 102 3.34 9.32 -25.05
CA PHE A 102 3.34 10.20 -26.21
C PHE A 102 4.81 10.44 -26.58
#